data_AF-A0AA45W721-F1
#
_entry.id   AF-A0AA45W721-F1
#
_cell.length_a   1.000
_cell.length_b   1.000
_cell.length_c   1.000
_cell.angle_alpha   90.00
_cell.angle_beta   90.00
_cell.angle_gamma   90.00
#
_symmetry.space_group_name_H-M   'P 1'
#
loop_
_entity.id
_entity.type
_entity.pdbx_description
1 polymer ?
#
loop_
_entity_poly.entity_id
_entity_poly.type
_entity_poly.pdbx_seq_one_letter_code
_entity_poly.pdbx_strand_id
1 'polypeptide(L)'
;MGEWTFNREPDGSIREQTITPKDVLFEFDEPLIFRSDVGVLDCLLNKVSSRQETSYYLACETNDLTINALRHGRISVLGAFNSNNFWIFGTNPHGAIEAYWRLSADEVPTKFKPEAGVPLYHWMDSAPDTLAQATALFSIKFRGKNLKQNSIALGQMKGLIDKSFSTVRALLTPIELMHSKSSTLDFDCEIALSSFLISIHEPLVNMSSVRRRKDLESLSKEDIEADVRKMSFLLAEKLGQFSLAAKGEGALADYMAKNLAVTSALSQILPEEGGFFNSVEVNVLSNGVIKSIVFDEEDATQIYAALHDIENKQVKDSGKIVGGSEKSRTVRIMSVRGKQVTCHFEPDTFSLVAPDGKLDLSRYIHIYGILEQRPRVDRMEVEHFEFYDPRNIVA
;
A
#
# COMPACT_ATOMS: atom_id res chain seq x y z
N MET A 1 -18.29 -26.93 -3.89
CA MET A 1 -19.57 -27.39 -3.34
C MET A 1 -20.64 -26.34 -3.66
N GLY A 2 -21.93 -26.61 -3.49
CA GLY A 2 -22.96 -25.58 -3.73
C GLY A 2 -22.96 -24.53 -2.62
N GLU A 3 -23.34 -23.28 -2.90
CA GLU A 3 -23.56 -22.27 -1.86
C GLU A 3 -24.60 -22.76 -0.83
N TRP A 4 -24.41 -22.39 0.44
CA TRP A 4 -25.36 -22.71 1.50
C TRP A 4 -26.73 -22.07 1.26
N THR A 5 -27.79 -22.76 1.65
CA THR A 5 -29.15 -22.22 1.63
C THR A 5 -29.87 -22.57 2.93
N PHE A 6 -30.89 -21.78 3.28
CA PHE A 6 -31.74 -22.03 4.46
C PHE A 6 -32.43 -23.40 4.46
N ASN A 7 -32.52 -24.07 3.31
CA ASN A 7 -33.16 -25.38 3.18
C ASN A 7 -32.17 -26.54 3.41
N ARG A 8 -30.87 -26.25 3.58
CA ARG A 8 -29.86 -27.28 3.88
C ARG A 8 -30.10 -27.79 5.31
N GLU A 9 -30.10 -29.11 5.49
CA GLU A 9 -30.19 -29.71 6.84
C GLU A 9 -29.03 -29.21 7.72
N PRO A 10 -29.30 -28.91 9.00
CA PRO A 10 -28.26 -28.49 9.94
C PRO A 10 -27.29 -29.63 10.23
N ASP A 11 -26.02 -29.28 10.43
CA ASP A 11 -25.00 -30.26 10.82
C ASP A 11 -25.21 -30.73 12.28
N GLY A 12 -25.95 -29.94 13.08
CA GLY A 12 -26.33 -30.29 14.43
C GLY A 12 -27.09 -29.17 15.15
N SER A 13 -27.35 -29.40 16.44
CA SER A 13 -27.96 -28.44 17.35
C SER A 13 -27.22 -28.45 18.69
N ILE A 14 -27.06 -27.28 19.32
CA ILE A 14 -26.39 -27.15 20.62
C ILE A 14 -27.31 -26.34 21.53
N ARG A 15 -28.50 -26.89 21.80
CA ARG A 15 -29.61 -26.18 22.46
C ARG A 15 -29.31 -25.73 23.89
N GLU A 16 -28.34 -26.35 24.54
CA GLU A 16 -27.89 -25.99 25.88
C GLU A 16 -26.97 -24.76 25.87
N GLN A 17 -26.49 -24.35 24.69
CA GLN A 17 -25.63 -23.19 24.54
C GLN A 17 -26.42 -21.96 24.10
N THR A 18 -26.23 -20.87 24.83
CA THR A 18 -26.77 -19.55 24.51
C THR A 18 -25.64 -18.63 24.07
N ILE A 19 -25.80 -17.95 22.95
CA ILE A 19 -24.87 -16.92 22.49
C ILE A 19 -25.12 -15.67 23.32
N THR A 20 -24.16 -15.28 24.15
CA THR A 20 -24.20 -14.05 24.93
C THR A 20 -23.08 -13.14 24.48
N PRO A 21 -23.38 -11.97 23.90
CA PRO A 21 -22.35 -11.03 23.46
C PRO A 21 -21.39 -10.70 24.62
N LYS A 22 -20.11 -10.98 24.42
CA LYS A 22 -19.04 -10.54 25.34
C LYS A 22 -18.63 -9.11 25.08
N ASP A 23 -18.61 -8.75 23.80
CA ASP A 23 -18.12 -7.46 23.32
C ASP A 23 -18.89 -7.07 22.06
N VAL A 24 -19.76 -6.07 22.20
CA VAL A 24 -20.62 -5.58 21.10
C VAL A 24 -19.84 -4.53 20.32
N LEU A 25 -19.61 -4.79 19.04
CA LEU A 25 -18.82 -3.92 18.17
C LEU A 25 -19.73 -2.97 17.40
N PHE A 26 -20.89 -3.46 16.96
CA PHE A 26 -21.90 -2.67 16.26
C PHE A 26 -23.30 -3.10 16.69
N GLU A 27 -24.10 -2.13 17.09
CA GLU A 27 -25.49 -2.30 17.51
C GLU A 27 -26.39 -1.27 16.84
N PHE A 28 -27.64 -1.67 16.63
CA PHE A 28 -28.73 -0.76 16.30
C PHE A 28 -29.86 -1.00 17.32
N ASP A 29 -30.89 -1.76 16.95
CA ASP A 29 -31.92 -2.22 17.89
C ASP A 29 -31.47 -3.46 18.69
N GLU A 30 -30.50 -4.19 18.14
CA GLU A 30 -29.90 -5.40 18.72
C GLU A 30 -28.42 -5.49 18.31
N PRO A 31 -27.61 -6.32 18.98
CA PRO A 31 -26.24 -6.58 18.58
C PRO A 31 -26.18 -7.20 17.17
N LEU A 32 -25.59 -6.47 16.23
CA LEU A 32 -25.46 -6.92 14.84
C LEU A 32 -24.09 -7.54 14.59
N ILE A 33 -23.03 -6.93 15.12
CA ILE A 33 -21.67 -7.46 15.07
C ILE A 33 -21.10 -7.49 16.48
N PHE A 34 -20.72 -8.67 16.95
CA PHE A 34 -20.21 -8.84 18.31
C PHE A 34 -19.31 -10.06 18.43
N ARG A 35 -18.48 -10.07 19.47
CA ARG A 35 -17.67 -11.21 19.87
C ARG A 35 -18.40 -12.04 20.93
N SER A 36 -18.33 -13.36 20.84
CA SER A 36 -18.87 -14.28 21.84
C SER A 36 -18.09 -15.59 21.84
N ASP A 37 -18.11 -16.30 22.96
CA ASP A 37 -17.70 -17.70 22.96
C ASP A 37 -18.84 -18.58 22.46
N VAL A 38 -18.51 -19.54 21.58
CA VAL A 38 -19.38 -20.65 21.21
C VAL A 38 -18.59 -21.95 21.37
N GLY A 39 -19.02 -22.82 22.27
CA GLY A 39 -18.23 -23.88 22.87
C GLY A 39 -16.91 -23.35 23.45
N VAL A 40 -15.81 -23.79 22.83
CA VAL A 40 -14.42 -23.39 23.14
C VAL A 40 -13.87 -22.36 22.14
N LEU A 41 -14.67 -21.98 21.14
CA LEU A 41 -14.27 -21.07 20.09
C LEU A 41 -14.60 -19.64 20.50
N ASP A 42 -13.64 -18.75 20.31
CA ASP A 42 -13.85 -17.31 20.37
C ASP A 42 -14.25 -16.82 18.98
N CYS A 43 -15.50 -16.39 18.84
CA CYS A 43 -16.10 -16.10 17.54
C CYS A 43 -16.43 -14.63 17.39
N LEU A 44 -16.22 -14.11 16.17
CA LEU A 44 -16.86 -12.89 15.69
C LEU A 44 -18.15 -13.30 14.98
N LEU A 45 -19.27 -12.69 15.36
CA LEU A 45 -20.59 -12.97 14.81
C LEU A 45 -21.12 -11.72 14.10
N ASN A 46 -21.71 -11.91 12.93
CA ASN A 46 -22.41 -10.89 12.16
C ASN A 46 -23.83 -11.38 11.84
N LYS A 47 -24.84 -10.60 12.19
CA LYS A 47 -26.23 -10.93 11.86
C LYS A 47 -26.47 -10.79 10.36
N VAL A 48 -26.84 -11.89 9.71
CA VAL A 48 -27.03 -11.93 8.24
C VAL A 48 -28.48 -12.10 7.82
N SER A 49 -29.36 -12.57 8.72
CA SER A 49 -30.80 -12.68 8.44
C SER A 49 -31.62 -12.85 9.71
N SER A 50 -32.93 -12.64 9.58
CA SER A 50 -33.94 -13.07 10.56
C SER A 50 -35.15 -13.63 9.82
N ARG A 51 -35.64 -14.80 10.24
CA ARG A 51 -36.81 -15.48 9.66
C ARG A 51 -37.56 -16.23 10.75
N GLN A 52 -38.89 -16.11 10.79
CA GLN A 52 -39.75 -16.89 11.70
C GLN A 52 -39.25 -16.87 13.17
N GLU A 53 -38.90 -15.68 13.67
CA GLU A 53 -38.35 -15.48 15.04
C GLU A 53 -36.95 -16.08 15.28
N THR A 54 -36.35 -16.74 14.30
CA THR A 54 -34.96 -17.18 14.33
C THR A 54 -34.04 -16.10 13.75
N SER A 55 -33.00 -15.74 14.49
CA SER A 55 -31.90 -14.89 14.02
C SER A 55 -30.74 -15.74 13.55
N TYR A 56 -30.21 -15.42 12.37
CA TYR A 56 -29.09 -16.13 11.74
C TYR A 56 -27.84 -15.27 11.78
N TYR A 57 -26.79 -15.82 12.38
CA TYR A 57 -25.48 -15.19 12.50
C TYR A 57 -24.45 -15.96 11.69
N LEU A 58 -23.71 -15.26 10.83
CA LEU A 58 -22.47 -15.77 10.26
C LEU A 58 -21.38 -15.57 11.31
N ALA A 59 -20.64 -16.63 11.62
CA ALA A 59 -19.59 -16.63 12.60
C ALA A 59 -18.28 -17.17 12.02
N CYS A 60 -17.16 -16.62 12.49
CA CYS A 60 -15.82 -17.16 12.26
C CYS A 60 -15.00 -17.05 13.55
N GLU A 61 -13.92 -17.83 13.64
CA GLU A 61 -12.95 -17.67 14.73
C GLU A 61 -12.31 -16.28 14.66
N THR A 62 -12.01 -15.72 15.82
CA THR A 62 -11.40 -14.40 15.96
C THR A 62 -10.39 -14.36 17.11
N ASN A 63 -9.73 -13.23 17.30
CA ASN A 63 -8.81 -12.99 18.40
C ASN A 63 -8.75 -11.50 18.76
N ASP A 64 -8.08 -11.16 19.88
CA ASP A 64 -7.97 -9.78 20.36
C ASP A 64 -7.37 -8.81 19.35
N LEU A 65 -6.40 -9.27 18.54
CA LEU A 65 -5.73 -8.44 17.55
C LEU A 65 -6.70 -8.04 16.42
N THR A 66 -7.47 -9.00 15.89
CA THR A 66 -8.50 -8.76 14.87
C THR A 66 -9.60 -7.85 15.39
N ILE A 67 -10.09 -8.10 16.61
CA ILE A 67 -11.16 -7.29 17.22
C ILE A 67 -10.69 -5.87 17.48
N ASN A 68 -9.46 -5.69 17.98
CA ASN A 68 -8.87 -4.37 18.18
C ASN A 68 -8.69 -3.63 16.84
N ALA A 69 -8.18 -4.31 15.80
CA ALA A 69 -8.02 -3.72 14.49
C ALA A 69 -9.37 -3.28 13.90
N LEU A 70 -10.41 -4.11 13.97
CA LEU A 70 -11.75 -3.79 13.47
C LEU A 70 -12.34 -2.58 14.22
N ARG A 71 -12.23 -2.56 15.55
CA ARG A 71 -12.76 -1.49 16.40
C ARG A 71 -12.18 -0.11 16.06
N HIS A 72 -10.89 -0.07 15.70
CA HIS A 72 -10.20 1.17 15.36
C HIS A 72 -10.23 1.49 13.86
N GLY A 73 -11.04 0.78 13.06
CA GLY A 73 -11.12 0.99 11.61
C GLY A 73 -9.84 0.63 10.85
N ARG A 74 -8.97 -0.20 11.44
CA ARG A 74 -7.72 -0.65 10.79
C ARG A 74 -7.91 -1.81 9.84
N ILE A 75 -9.02 -2.54 9.97
CA ILE A 75 -9.46 -3.54 9.00
C ILE A 75 -10.96 -3.35 8.73
N SER A 76 -11.39 -3.74 7.53
CA SER A 76 -12.79 -3.80 7.15
C SER A 76 -13.51 -4.93 7.90
N VAL A 77 -14.85 -4.87 7.92
CA VAL A 77 -15.66 -5.97 8.46
C VAL A 77 -15.36 -7.25 7.67
N LEU A 78 -15.22 -7.17 6.34
CA LEU A 78 -14.83 -8.32 5.52
C LEU A 78 -13.48 -8.90 5.97
N GLY A 79 -12.49 -8.05 6.25
CA GLY A 79 -11.17 -8.50 6.70
C GLY A 79 -11.16 -9.13 8.08
N ALA A 80 -12.09 -8.73 8.96
CA ALA A 80 -12.28 -9.40 10.24
C ALA A 80 -12.91 -10.80 10.11
N PHE A 81 -13.62 -11.06 9.00
CA PHE A 81 -14.18 -12.36 8.62
C PHE A 81 -13.27 -13.17 7.68
N ASN A 82 -11.95 -12.90 7.66
CA ASN A 82 -11.00 -13.63 6.84
C ASN A 82 -10.60 -14.98 7.47
N SER A 83 -11.51 -15.97 7.43
CA SER A 83 -11.31 -17.33 7.90
C SER A 83 -11.52 -18.36 6.79
N ASN A 84 -10.94 -19.55 6.94
CA ASN A 84 -11.26 -20.69 6.07
C ASN A 84 -12.52 -21.45 6.52
N ASN A 85 -12.84 -21.37 7.82
CA ASN A 85 -13.95 -22.04 8.45
C ASN A 85 -14.96 -21.02 8.97
N PHE A 86 -16.22 -21.23 8.60
CA PHE A 86 -17.34 -20.42 9.02
C PHE A 86 -18.43 -21.30 9.64
N TRP A 87 -19.28 -20.65 10.43
CA TRP A 87 -20.49 -21.23 10.96
C TRP A 87 -21.66 -20.31 10.67
N ILE A 88 -22.82 -20.90 10.39
CA ILE A 88 -24.08 -20.19 10.54
C ILE A 88 -24.74 -20.72 11.80
N PHE A 89 -25.15 -19.82 12.69
CA PHE A 89 -25.92 -20.16 13.89
C PHE A 89 -27.34 -19.62 13.74
N GLY A 90 -28.32 -20.53 13.83
CA GLY A 90 -29.73 -20.18 13.98
C GLY A 90 -30.06 -20.11 15.47
N THR A 91 -30.50 -18.95 15.93
CA THR A 91 -30.80 -18.68 17.34
C THR A 91 -32.22 -18.21 17.53
N ASN A 92 -32.84 -18.59 18.64
CA ASN A 92 -34.15 -18.09 19.03
C ASN A 92 -34.04 -16.67 19.66
N PRO A 93 -35.17 -16.01 20.00
CA PRO A 93 -35.15 -14.67 20.61
C PRO A 93 -34.40 -14.57 21.95
N HIS A 94 -34.12 -15.70 22.61
CA HIS A 94 -33.34 -15.76 23.85
C HIS A 94 -31.85 -16.06 23.61
N GLY A 95 -31.41 -16.14 22.34
CA GLY A 95 -30.02 -16.41 21.97
C GLY A 95 -29.62 -17.88 22.03
N ALA A 96 -30.54 -18.81 22.32
CA ALA A 96 -30.23 -20.24 22.36
C ALA A 96 -30.00 -20.78 20.94
N ILE A 97 -28.94 -21.57 20.75
CA ILE A 97 -28.57 -22.12 19.43
C ILE A 97 -29.46 -23.31 19.09
N GLU A 98 -30.42 -23.11 18.20
CA GLU A 98 -31.34 -24.16 17.76
C GLU A 98 -30.72 -25.04 16.68
N ALA A 99 -29.86 -24.47 15.84
CA ALA A 99 -29.22 -25.14 14.73
C ALA A 99 -27.89 -24.49 14.35
N TYR A 100 -26.95 -25.27 13.83
CA TYR A 100 -25.73 -24.76 13.21
C TYR A 100 -25.35 -25.48 11.91
N TRP A 101 -24.61 -24.77 11.06
CA TRP A 101 -24.03 -25.28 9.82
C TRP A 101 -22.57 -24.88 9.75
N ARG A 102 -21.68 -25.83 9.46
CA ARG A 102 -20.26 -25.57 9.18
C ARG A 102 -20.08 -25.36 7.69
N LEU A 103 -19.35 -24.33 7.34
CA LEU A 103 -19.14 -23.91 5.96
C LEU A 103 -17.66 -23.66 5.72
N SER A 104 -17.18 -24.05 4.54
CA SER A 104 -15.94 -23.49 3.99
C SER A 104 -16.21 -22.11 3.38
N ALA A 105 -15.15 -21.34 3.16
CA ALA A 105 -15.23 -19.98 2.60
C ALA A 105 -15.98 -19.88 1.26
N ASP A 106 -15.95 -20.93 0.43
CA ASP A 106 -16.66 -21.03 -0.86
C ASP A 106 -18.14 -21.40 -0.72
N GLU A 107 -18.56 -21.95 0.41
CA GLU A 107 -19.97 -22.28 0.67
C GLU A 107 -20.76 -21.09 1.26
N VAL A 108 -20.07 -20.07 1.80
CA VAL A 108 -20.71 -18.87 2.37
C VAL A 108 -21.37 -18.06 1.24
N PRO A 109 -22.71 -17.83 1.30
CA PRO A 109 -23.41 -17.05 0.29
C PRO A 109 -22.84 -15.65 0.14
N THR A 110 -22.65 -15.20 -1.09
CA THR A 110 -22.05 -13.88 -1.38
C THR A 110 -22.75 -12.73 -0.65
N LYS A 111 -24.08 -12.76 -0.56
CA LYS A 111 -24.89 -11.75 0.16
C LYS A 111 -24.69 -11.71 1.68
N PHE A 112 -24.05 -12.72 2.27
CA PHE A 112 -23.74 -12.76 3.70
C PHE A 112 -22.32 -12.30 4.00
N LYS A 113 -21.48 -12.20 2.96
CA LYS A 113 -20.12 -11.66 3.11
C LYS A 113 -20.24 -10.14 3.24
N PRO A 114 -19.57 -9.53 4.23
CA PRO A 114 -19.47 -8.08 4.31
C PRO A 114 -18.85 -7.51 3.04
N GLU A 115 -19.14 -6.25 2.74
CA GLU A 115 -18.53 -5.55 1.61
C GLU A 115 -17.05 -5.28 1.86
N ALA A 116 -16.26 -5.32 0.79
CA ALA A 116 -14.82 -5.04 0.84
C ALA A 116 -14.55 -3.55 1.09
N GLY A 117 -13.52 -3.26 1.87
CA GLY A 117 -13.12 -1.89 2.20
C GLY A 117 -13.99 -1.21 3.28
N VAL A 118 -15.10 -1.82 3.69
CA VAL A 118 -16.09 -1.17 4.56
C VAL A 118 -15.70 -1.32 6.04
N PRO A 119 -15.41 -0.22 6.75
CA PRO A 119 -15.12 -0.24 8.18
C PRO A 119 -16.40 -0.47 8.99
N LEU A 120 -16.24 -0.61 10.31
CA LEU A 120 -17.35 -0.84 11.24
C LEU A 120 -18.35 0.34 11.30
N TYR A 121 -17.87 1.56 11.12
CA TYR A 121 -18.66 2.79 11.23
C TYR A 121 -18.47 3.71 10.02
N HIS A 122 -19.54 4.38 9.59
CA HIS A 122 -19.56 5.20 8.38
C HIS A 122 -18.64 6.44 8.41
N TRP A 123 -18.24 6.92 9.59
CA TRP A 123 -17.32 8.06 9.75
C TRP A 123 -15.84 7.65 9.66
N MET A 124 -15.55 6.35 9.60
CA MET A 124 -14.20 5.85 9.38
C MET A 124 -13.92 5.86 7.87
N ASP A 125 -12.66 6.14 7.52
CA ASP A 125 -12.18 5.99 6.16
C ASP A 125 -12.20 4.50 5.74
N SER A 126 -12.07 4.26 4.43
CA SER A 126 -11.94 2.90 3.88
C SER A 126 -10.83 2.13 4.59
N ALA A 127 -11.10 0.87 4.95
CA ALA A 127 -10.20 0.04 5.73
C ALA A 127 -9.71 -1.18 4.92
N PRO A 128 -8.46 -1.63 5.10
CA PRO A 128 -7.96 -2.82 4.43
C PRO A 128 -8.74 -4.10 4.74
N ASP A 129 -8.75 -5.05 3.81
CA ASP A 129 -9.47 -6.33 3.97
C ASP A 129 -8.64 -7.44 4.63
N THR A 130 -7.44 -7.15 5.12
CA THR A 130 -6.60 -8.15 5.79
C THR A 130 -5.79 -7.53 6.92
N LEU A 131 -5.47 -8.35 7.92
CA LEU A 131 -4.60 -7.93 9.02
C LEU A 131 -3.15 -7.70 8.57
N ALA A 132 -2.70 -8.44 7.55
CA ALA A 132 -1.40 -8.25 6.93
C ALA A 132 -1.26 -6.82 6.36
N GLN A 133 -2.28 -6.33 5.64
CA GLN A 133 -2.32 -4.94 5.18
C GLN A 133 -2.34 -3.94 6.35
N ALA A 134 -3.07 -4.25 7.41
CA ALA A 134 -3.23 -3.34 8.55
C ALA A 134 -1.98 -3.16 9.41
N THR A 135 -1.06 -4.12 9.34
CA THR A 135 0.19 -4.12 10.12
C THR A 135 1.42 -3.81 9.28
N ALA A 136 1.28 -3.75 7.95
CA ALA A 136 2.34 -3.41 7.02
C ALA A 136 2.66 -1.91 7.04
N LEU A 137 3.94 -1.57 6.88
CA LEU A 137 4.37 -0.20 6.58
C LEU A 137 3.80 0.29 5.25
N PHE A 138 3.70 -0.63 4.29
CA PHE A 138 3.22 -0.38 2.94
C PHE A 138 2.68 -1.68 2.36
N SER A 139 1.53 -1.65 1.68
CA SER A 139 1.04 -2.82 0.95
C SER A 139 0.44 -2.45 -0.38
N ILE A 140 0.55 -3.38 -1.34
CA ILE A 140 -0.03 -3.28 -2.68
C ILE A 140 -0.91 -4.51 -2.89
N LYS A 141 -2.20 -4.29 -3.18
CA LYS A 141 -3.16 -5.34 -3.49
C LYS A 141 -3.66 -5.16 -4.91
N PHE A 142 -3.46 -6.16 -5.75
CA PHE A 142 -3.90 -6.14 -7.15
C PHE A 142 -5.25 -6.87 -7.27
N ARG A 143 -6.21 -6.27 -7.97
CA ARG A 143 -7.55 -6.85 -8.19
C ARG A 143 -7.83 -6.97 -9.68
N GLY A 144 -8.43 -8.09 -10.09
CA GLY A 144 -8.75 -8.34 -11.49
C GLY A 144 -9.36 -9.71 -11.76
N LYS A 145 -10.12 -9.84 -12.85
CA LYS A 145 -10.78 -11.10 -13.23
C LYS A 145 -9.79 -12.25 -13.48
N ASN A 146 -8.56 -11.92 -13.89
CA ASN A 146 -7.51 -12.90 -14.17
C ASN A 146 -6.64 -13.24 -12.94
N LEU A 147 -6.83 -12.51 -11.82
CA LEU A 147 -6.24 -12.82 -10.54
C LEU A 147 -7.19 -13.75 -9.78
N LYS A 148 -7.13 -15.05 -10.08
CA LYS A 148 -7.95 -16.04 -9.39
C LYS A 148 -7.37 -16.30 -8.01
N GLN A 149 -8.25 -16.55 -7.03
CA GLN A 149 -7.91 -16.77 -5.63
C GLN A 149 -6.79 -17.83 -5.41
N ASN A 150 -6.66 -18.81 -6.31
CA ASN A 150 -5.73 -19.93 -6.14
C ASN A 150 -4.73 -20.09 -7.30
N SER A 151 -4.77 -19.25 -8.33
CA SER A 151 -3.82 -19.38 -9.44
C SER A 151 -3.60 -18.08 -10.22
N ILE A 152 -2.33 -17.84 -10.51
CA ILE A 152 -1.83 -16.77 -11.37
C ILE A 152 -0.76 -17.37 -12.28
N ALA A 153 -0.66 -16.89 -13.52
CA ALA A 153 0.42 -17.35 -14.40
C ALA A 153 1.78 -16.89 -13.84
N LEU A 154 2.79 -17.77 -13.84
CA LEU A 154 4.11 -17.47 -13.28
C LEU A 154 4.75 -16.18 -13.84
N GLY A 155 4.59 -15.94 -15.14
CA GLY A 155 5.09 -14.71 -15.78
C GLY A 155 4.41 -13.44 -15.27
N GLN A 156 3.09 -13.48 -15.04
CA GLN A 156 2.32 -12.36 -14.48
C GLN A 156 2.71 -12.12 -13.01
N MET A 157 2.81 -13.21 -12.23
CA MET A 157 3.25 -13.14 -10.83
C MET A 157 4.63 -12.50 -10.72
N LYS A 158 5.61 -12.99 -11.49
CA LYS A 158 6.96 -12.41 -11.51
C LYS A 158 6.91 -10.93 -11.89
N GLY A 159 6.12 -10.56 -12.91
CA GLY A 159 5.96 -9.16 -13.33
C GLY A 159 5.41 -8.25 -12.22
N LEU A 160 4.39 -8.70 -11.48
CA LEU A 160 3.86 -7.94 -10.35
C LEU A 160 4.85 -7.82 -9.19
N ILE A 161 5.58 -8.90 -8.88
CA ILE A 161 6.63 -8.88 -7.85
C ILE A 161 7.72 -7.88 -8.24
N ASP A 162 8.21 -7.93 -9.48
CA ASP A 162 9.27 -7.04 -9.96
C ASP A 162 8.82 -5.56 -9.93
N LYS A 163 7.60 -5.27 -10.42
CA LYS A 163 6.99 -3.92 -10.39
C LYS A 163 6.78 -3.42 -8.96
N SER A 164 6.34 -4.30 -8.06
CA SER A 164 6.12 -3.95 -6.65
C SER A 164 7.44 -3.71 -5.94
N PHE A 165 8.46 -4.53 -6.19
CA PHE A 165 9.79 -4.37 -5.63
C PHE A 165 10.45 -3.06 -6.08
N SER A 166 10.40 -2.73 -7.39
CA SER A 166 10.93 -1.44 -7.87
C SER A 166 10.22 -0.25 -7.24
N THR A 167 8.90 -0.33 -7.10
CA THR A 167 8.06 0.71 -6.49
C THR A 167 8.37 0.88 -5.01
N VAL A 168 8.39 -0.20 -4.23
CA VAL A 168 8.74 -0.18 -2.81
C VAL A 168 10.13 0.40 -2.60
N ARG A 169 11.12 0.00 -3.40
CA ARG A 169 12.47 0.58 -3.31
C ARG A 169 12.45 2.07 -3.61
N ALA A 170 11.77 2.51 -4.66
CA ALA A 170 11.72 3.92 -5.03
C ALA A 170 11.01 4.79 -3.98
N LEU A 171 10.02 4.24 -3.27
CA LEU A 171 9.20 4.99 -2.32
C LEU A 171 9.72 4.96 -0.88
N LEU A 172 10.29 3.83 -0.43
CA LEU A 172 10.64 3.63 0.98
C LEU A 172 12.16 3.67 1.24
N THR A 173 13.00 3.60 0.22
CA THR A 173 14.46 3.58 0.43
C THR A 173 14.98 4.99 0.73
N PRO A 174 15.73 5.20 1.83
CA PRO A 174 16.40 6.45 2.10
C PRO A 174 17.36 6.83 0.96
N ILE A 175 17.50 8.12 0.71
CA ILE A 175 18.20 8.63 -0.47
C ILE A 175 19.67 8.18 -0.55
N GLU A 176 20.32 8.02 0.59
CA GLU A 176 21.70 7.52 0.73
C GLU A 176 21.84 6.06 0.26
N LEU A 177 20.76 5.30 0.35
CA LEU A 177 20.67 3.87 0.06
C LEU A 177 19.96 3.54 -1.25
N MET A 178 19.38 4.49 -1.98
CA MET A 178 18.63 4.18 -3.21
C MET A 178 19.44 3.40 -4.24
N HIS A 179 20.75 3.65 -4.31
CA HIS A 179 21.68 2.98 -5.23
C HIS A 179 22.44 1.83 -4.59
N SER A 180 22.10 1.48 -3.34
CA SER A 180 22.60 0.27 -2.74
C SER A 180 22.02 -0.94 -3.47
N LYS A 181 22.74 -2.05 -3.43
CA LYS A 181 22.18 -3.33 -3.88
C LYS A 181 21.07 -3.77 -2.92
N SER A 182 20.17 -4.65 -3.36
CA SER A 182 19.19 -5.32 -2.49
C SER A 182 19.86 -6.05 -1.33
N SER A 183 21.08 -6.57 -1.54
CA SER A 183 21.89 -7.16 -0.47
C SER A 183 22.38 -6.18 0.62
N THR A 184 22.08 -4.88 0.50
CA THR A 184 22.39 -3.84 1.50
C THR A 184 21.15 -3.42 2.28
N LEU A 185 20.05 -3.19 1.57
CA LEU A 185 18.73 -2.91 2.14
C LEU A 185 17.71 -3.69 1.31
N ASP A 186 16.95 -4.52 1.99
CA ASP A 186 15.80 -5.23 1.46
C ASP A 186 14.58 -4.99 2.36
N PHE A 187 13.46 -5.64 2.07
CA PHE A 187 12.25 -5.52 2.87
C PHE A 187 11.65 -6.89 3.13
N ASP A 188 11.26 -7.14 4.39
CA ASP A 188 10.49 -8.32 4.73
C ASP A 188 9.07 -8.18 4.19
N CYS A 189 8.59 -9.22 3.52
CA CYS A 189 7.30 -9.16 2.83
C CYS A 189 6.48 -10.44 2.95
N GLU A 190 5.17 -10.26 3.12
CA GLU A 190 4.17 -11.33 3.06
C GLU A 190 3.41 -11.23 1.73
N ILE A 191 3.26 -12.38 1.04
CA ILE A 191 2.50 -12.48 -0.21
C ILE A 191 1.27 -13.35 0.00
N ALA A 192 0.08 -12.80 -0.25
CA ALA A 192 -1.17 -13.55 -0.23
C ALA A 192 -1.77 -13.66 -1.64
N LEU A 193 -1.83 -14.89 -2.17
CA LEU A 193 -2.27 -15.16 -3.56
C LEU A 193 -3.78 -14.98 -3.76
N SER A 194 -4.58 -15.09 -2.71
CA SER A 194 -6.05 -14.95 -2.76
C SER A 194 -6.52 -13.61 -3.32
N SER A 195 -5.70 -12.58 -3.23
CA SER A 195 -5.95 -11.24 -3.78
C SER A 195 -4.68 -10.54 -4.22
N PHE A 196 -3.72 -11.32 -4.75
CA PHE A 196 -2.31 -10.95 -5.02
C PHE A 196 -1.88 -9.68 -4.26
N LEU A 197 -1.70 -9.87 -2.96
CA LEU A 197 -1.33 -8.84 -2.00
C LEU A 197 0.15 -9.00 -1.67
N ILE A 198 0.88 -7.89 -1.67
CA ILE A 198 2.25 -7.78 -1.17
C ILE A 198 2.23 -6.80 0.00
N SER A 199 2.55 -7.30 1.19
CA SER A 199 2.60 -6.52 2.43
C SER A 199 4.04 -6.39 2.90
N ILE A 200 4.51 -5.16 3.07
CA ILE A 200 5.87 -4.84 3.50
C ILE A 200 5.87 -4.50 4.99
N HIS A 201 6.53 -5.32 5.80
CA HIS A 201 6.49 -5.17 7.27
C HIS A 201 7.66 -4.35 7.80
N GLU A 202 8.89 -4.76 7.51
CA GLU A 202 10.09 -4.14 8.09
C GLU A 202 11.24 -4.10 7.09
N PRO A 203 12.13 -3.09 7.17
CA PRO A 203 13.37 -3.08 6.39
C PRO A 203 14.37 -4.12 6.92
N LEU A 204 15.07 -4.78 6.00
CA LEU A 204 16.15 -5.72 6.28
C LEU A 204 17.49 -5.08 5.90
N VAL A 205 18.23 -4.60 6.91
CA VAL A 205 19.49 -3.88 6.70
C VAL A 205 20.71 -4.78 6.91
N ASN A 206 21.56 -4.90 5.89
CA ASN A 206 22.85 -5.58 5.99
C ASN A 206 23.97 -4.59 6.34
N MET A 207 24.22 -4.42 7.63
CA MET A 207 25.25 -3.50 8.13
C MET A 207 26.66 -3.81 7.63
N SER A 208 26.96 -5.05 7.25
CA SER A 208 28.27 -5.39 6.66
C SER A 208 28.45 -4.76 5.29
N SER A 209 27.39 -4.66 4.49
CA SER A 209 27.40 -3.98 3.19
C SER A 209 27.43 -2.46 3.35
N VAL A 210 26.70 -1.93 4.33
CA VAL A 210 26.71 -0.49 4.67
C VAL A 210 28.11 -0.02 5.06
N ARG A 211 28.76 -0.71 6.00
CA ARG A 211 30.12 -0.37 6.49
C ARG A 211 31.23 -0.45 5.44
N ARG A 212 31.02 -1.19 4.35
CA ARG A 212 31.98 -1.24 3.23
C ARG A 212 31.99 0.04 2.40
N ARG A 213 30.95 0.87 2.53
CA ARG A 213 30.79 2.15 1.83
C ARG A 213 31.18 3.28 2.77
N LYS A 214 32.28 3.97 2.46
CA LYS A 214 32.78 5.11 3.26
C LYS A 214 31.74 6.22 3.43
N ASP A 215 30.87 6.42 2.43
CA ASP A 215 29.81 7.43 2.47
C ASP A 215 28.64 7.08 3.40
N LEU A 216 28.58 5.83 3.88
CA LEU A 216 27.51 5.34 4.76
C LEU A 216 28.01 4.83 6.12
N GLU A 217 29.32 4.90 6.38
CA GLU A 217 29.95 4.31 7.58
C GLU A 217 29.40 4.90 8.89
N SER A 218 28.90 6.14 8.83
CA SER A 218 28.28 6.83 9.97
C SER A 218 26.83 6.46 10.25
N LEU A 219 26.14 5.74 9.35
CA LEU A 219 24.73 5.37 9.54
C LEU A 219 24.63 4.14 10.43
N SER A 220 23.84 4.23 11.51
CA SER A 220 23.45 3.07 12.30
C SER A 220 22.30 2.30 11.64
N LYS A 221 22.02 1.09 12.14
CA LYS A 221 20.87 0.31 11.65
C LYS A 221 19.58 1.04 12.01
N GLU A 222 19.52 1.54 13.25
CA GLU A 222 18.39 2.23 13.83
C GLU A 222 18.05 3.51 13.06
N ASP A 223 19.07 4.27 12.61
CA ASP A 223 18.87 5.47 11.77
C ASP A 223 18.21 5.09 10.44
N ILE A 224 18.70 4.04 9.78
CA ILE A 224 18.16 3.59 8.49
C ILE A 224 16.71 3.12 8.64
N GLU A 225 16.40 2.36 9.70
CA GLU A 225 15.04 1.91 9.98
C GLU A 225 14.10 3.07 10.30
N ALA A 226 14.57 4.06 11.06
CA ALA A 226 13.83 5.29 11.35
C ALA A 226 13.56 6.10 10.07
N ASP A 227 14.54 6.22 9.17
CA ASP A 227 14.38 6.90 7.89
C ASP A 227 13.37 6.18 6.99
N VAL A 228 13.38 4.85 6.92
CA VAL A 228 12.35 4.08 6.18
C VAL A 228 10.95 4.36 6.74
N ARG A 229 10.78 4.39 8.07
CA ARG A 229 9.49 4.71 8.71
C ARG A 229 9.07 6.15 8.42
N LYS A 230 10.02 7.09 8.43
CA LYS A 230 9.78 8.49 8.05
C LYS A 230 9.35 8.61 6.59
N MET A 231 9.98 7.87 5.67
CA MET A 231 9.59 7.82 4.27
C MET A 231 8.18 7.25 4.09
N SER A 232 7.81 6.19 4.82
CA SER A 232 6.43 5.66 4.85
C SER A 232 5.43 6.71 5.35
N PHE A 233 5.76 7.43 6.43
CA PHE A 233 4.92 8.52 6.94
C PHE A 233 4.68 9.61 5.89
N LEU A 234 5.74 10.10 5.25
CA LEU A 234 5.69 11.12 4.21
C LEU A 234 4.92 10.63 2.97
N LEU A 235 5.10 9.36 2.61
CA LEU A 235 4.38 8.74 1.52
C LEU A 235 2.87 8.75 1.77
N ALA A 236 2.43 8.48 3.00
CA ALA A 236 1.02 8.52 3.36
C ALA A 236 0.42 9.93 3.19
N GLU A 237 1.16 10.99 3.49
CA GLU A 237 0.72 12.37 3.23
C GLU A 237 0.59 12.65 1.73
N LYS A 238 1.63 12.31 0.95
CA LYS A 238 1.65 12.49 -0.51
C LYS A 238 0.57 11.67 -1.20
N LEU A 239 0.32 10.44 -0.75
CA LEU A 239 -0.73 9.60 -1.30
C LEU A 239 -2.12 10.22 -1.10
N GLY A 240 -2.41 10.76 0.09
CA GLY A 240 -3.66 11.47 0.33
C GLY A 240 -3.85 12.67 -0.60
N GLN A 241 -2.80 13.47 -0.79
CA GLN A 241 -2.83 14.61 -1.72
C GLN A 241 -2.97 14.16 -3.18
N PHE A 242 -2.32 13.06 -3.54
CA PHE A 242 -2.39 12.48 -4.88
C PHE A 242 -3.80 11.99 -5.22
N SER A 243 -4.47 11.29 -4.29
CA SER A 243 -5.86 10.84 -4.47
C SER A 243 -6.82 12.03 -4.61
N LEU A 244 -6.63 13.09 -3.82
CA LEU A 244 -7.42 14.32 -3.96
C LEU A 244 -7.17 15.01 -5.30
N ALA A 245 -5.91 15.07 -5.75
CA ALA A 245 -5.54 15.68 -7.02
C ALA A 245 -6.05 14.88 -8.23
N ALA A 246 -6.08 13.54 -8.15
CA ALA A 246 -6.61 12.67 -9.20
C ALA A 246 -8.13 12.86 -9.38
N LYS A 247 -8.86 13.13 -8.30
CA LYS A 247 -10.31 13.40 -8.35
C LYS A 247 -10.67 14.84 -8.75
N GLY A 248 -9.71 15.76 -8.72
CA GLY A 248 -9.92 17.18 -9.02
C GLY A 248 -9.52 17.56 -10.44
N GLU A 249 -10.39 18.24 -11.19
CA GLU A 249 -10.06 18.72 -12.52
C GLU A 249 -8.89 19.74 -12.50
N GLY A 250 -7.82 19.45 -13.25
CA GLY A 250 -6.72 20.38 -13.53
C GLY A 250 -5.57 20.47 -12.51
N ALA A 251 -5.73 19.94 -11.30
CA ALA A 251 -4.69 19.99 -10.25
C ALA A 251 -3.66 18.84 -10.32
N LEU A 252 -4.00 17.76 -11.02
CA LEU A 252 -3.20 16.53 -11.09
C LEU A 252 -1.80 16.76 -11.69
N ALA A 253 -1.73 17.42 -12.85
CA ALA A 253 -0.45 17.63 -13.54
C ALA A 253 0.52 18.48 -12.70
N ASP A 254 0.03 19.52 -12.02
CA ASP A 254 0.85 20.39 -11.17
C ASP A 254 1.33 19.66 -9.91
N TYR A 255 0.46 18.85 -9.30
CA TYR A 255 0.85 17.99 -8.19
C TYR A 255 1.95 17.01 -8.60
N MET A 256 1.79 16.38 -9.77
CA MET A 256 2.72 15.40 -10.30
C MET A 256 4.06 16.03 -10.71
N ALA A 257 4.08 17.23 -11.26
CA ALA A 257 5.31 17.97 -11.57
C ALA A 257 6.15 18.25 -10.30
N LYS A 258 5.48 18.52 -9.18
CA LYS A 258 6.13 18.72 -7.86
C LYS A 258 6.56 17.42 -7.19
N ASN A 259 5.86 16.31 -7.47
CA ASN A 259 6.05 15.01 -6.81
C ASN A 259 6.46 13.89 -7.77
N LEU A 260 7.20 14.23 -8.83
CA LEU A 260 7.50 13.34 -9.95
C LEU A 260 8.05 11.99 -9.50
N ALA A 261 8.91 11.96 -8.48
CA ALA A 261 9.50 10.73 -7.98
C ALA A 261 8.46 9.73 -7.46
N VAL A 262 7.52 10.21 -6.65
CA VAL A 262 6.46 9.36 -6.07
C VAL A 262 5.48 8.94 -7.15
N THR A 263 5.07 9.86 -8.02
CA THR A 263 4.05 9.59 -9.03
C THR A 263 4.56 8.67 -10.13
N SER A 264 5.83 8.83 -10.54
CA SER A 264 6.50 7.92 -11.49
C SER A 264 6.76 6.53 -10.90
N ALA A 265 6.93 6.42 -9.58
CA ALA A 265 7.05 5.11 -8.93
C ALA A 265 5.68 4.41 -8.87
N LEU A 266 4.64 5.12 -8.42
CA LEU A 266 3.28 4.58 -8.35
C LEU A 266 2.72 4.19 -9.73
N SER A 267 3.03 4.94 -10.79
CA SER A 267 2.55 4.63 -12.14
C SER A 267 3.06 3.29 -12.69
N GLN A 268 4.09 2.69 -12.09
CA GLN A 268 4.61 1.38 -12.50
C GLN A 268 3.69 0.22 -12.10
N ILE A 269 2.88 0.41 -11.06
CA ILE A 269 1.96 -0.62 -10.51
C ILE A 269 0.50 -0.39 -10.90
N LEU A 270 0.20 0.70 -11.60
CA LEU A 270 -1.16 0.99 -12.07
C LEU A 270 -1.58 0.01 -13.17
N PRO A 271 -2.90 -0.23 -13.32
CA PRO A 271 -3.44 -1.06 -14.40
C PRO A 271 -3.15 -0.44 -15.77
N GLU A 272 -2.81 -1.30 -16.73
CA GLU A 272 -2.69 -0.94 -18.15
C GLU A 272 -4.00 -1.28 -18.86
N GLU A 273 -4.37 -0.55 -19.92
CA GLU A 273 -5.59 -0.83 -20.69
C GLU A 273 -5.57 -2.27 -21.26
N GLY A 274 -6.60 -3.06 -20.95
CA GLY A 274 -6.65 -4.48 -21.32
C GLY A 274 -5.67 -5.38 -20.54
N GLY A 275 -5.09 -4.86 -19.45
CA GLY A 275 -4.24 -5.58 -18.53
C GLY A 275 -4.94 -6.73 -17.82
N PHE A 276 -4.18 -7.53 -17.08
CA PHE A 276 -4.74 -8.69 -16.37
C PHE A 276 -5.34 -8.35 -15.00
N PHE A 277 -5.14 -7.12 -14.53
CA PHE A 277 -5.75 -6.55 -13.33
C PHE A 277 -6.33 -5.19 -13.67
N ASN A 278 -7.42 -4.82 -13.00
CA ASN A 278 -8.23 -3.63 -13.31
C ASN A 278 -8.19 -2.57 -12.21
N SER A 279 -7.63 -2.91 -11.05
CA SER A 279 -7.42 -1.94 -9.97
C SER A 279 -6.25 -2.37 -9.09
N VAL A 280 -5.63 -1.38 -8.47
CA VAL A 280 -4.59 -1.55 -7.47
C VAL A 280 -4.95 -0.74 -6.24
N GLU A 281 -4.87 -1.37 -5.07
CA GLU A 281 -5.07 -0.73 -3.78
C GLU A 281 -3.72 -0.62 -3.08
N VAL A 282 -3.38 0.61 -2.70
CA VAL A 282 -2.16 0.93 -1.96
C VAL A 282 -2.55 1.33 -0.54
N ASN A 283 -1.95 0.69 0.45
CA ASN A 283 -2.14 1.05 1.85
C ASN A 283 -0.82 1.44 2.50
N VAL A 284 -0.84 2.51 3.30
CA VAL A 284 0.35 2.99 4.01
C VAL A 284 -0.01 3.29 5.45
N LEU A 285 0.81 2.78 6.37
CA LEU A 285 0.66 3.00 7.80
C LEU A 285 1.36 4.30 8.21
N SER A 286 0.61 5.23 8.80
CA SER A 286 1.12 6.52 9.26
C SER A 286 0.52 6.86 10.62
N ASN A 287 1.38 6.99 11.65
CA ASN A 287 0.97 7.27 13.04
C ASN A 287 -0.13 6.34 13.58
N GLY A 288 -0.11 5.06 13.17
CA GLY A 288 -1.11 4.06 13.58
C GLY A 288 -2.46 4.15 12.86
N VAL A 289 -2.59 5.06 11.89
CA VAL A 289 -3.72 5.20 10.96
C VAL A 289 -3.28 4.65 9.61
N ILE A 290 -4.13 3.86 8.97
CA ILE A 290 -3.87 3.33 7.63
C ILE A 290 -4.57 4.23 6.63
N LYS A 291 -3.82 4.71 5.65
CA LYS A 291 -4.40 5.37 4.48
C LYS A 291 -4.49 4.37 3.35
N SER A 292 -5.71 4.13 2.87
CA SER A 292 -6.02 3.25 1.75
C SER A 292 -6.46 4.06 0.55
N ILE A 293 -5.87 3.79 -0.62
CA ILE A 293 -6.28 4.39 -1.89
C ILE A 293 -6.38 3.29 -2.92
N VAL A 294 -7.48 3.29 -3.66
CA VAL A 294 -7.71 2.42 -4.81
C VAL A 294 -7.54 3.26 -6.07
N PHE A 295 -6.78 2.74 -7.04
CA PHE A 295 -6.67 3.27 -8.39
C PHE A 295 -7.25 2.24 -9.35
N ASP A 296 -8.22 2.64 -10.16
CA ASP A 296 -8.77 1.81 -11.24
C ASP A 296 -8.14 2.14 -12.62
N GLU A 297 -8.67 1.52 -13.68
CA GLU A 297 -8.22 1.76 -15.06
C GLU A 297 -8.45 3.22 -15.50
N GLU A 298 -9.53 3.87 -15.06
CA GLU A 298 -9.81 5.26 -15.42
C GLU A 298 -8.82 6.21 -14.75
N ASP A 299 -8.58 6.02 -13.45
CA ASP A 299 -7.54 6.74 -12.70
C ASP A 299 -6.18 6.56 -13.37
N ALA A 300 -5.83 5.34 -13.77
CA ALA A 300 -4.56 5.04 -14.41
C ALA A 300 -4.39 5.76 -15.75
N THR A 301 -5.41 5.77 -16.60
CA THR A 301 -5.40 6.51 -17.87
C THR A 301 -5.16 8.01 -17.63
N GLN A 302 -5.84 8.61 -16.65
CA GLN A 302 -5.65 10.03 -16.31
C GLN A 302 -4.22 10.31 -15.79
N ILE A 303 -3.69 9.42 -14.95
CA ILE A 303 -2.32 9.53 -14.42
C ILE A 303 -1.29 9.41 -15.54
N TYR A 304 -1.47 8.46 -16.47
CA TYR A 304 -0.57 8.32 -17.62
C TYR A 304 -0.63 9.52 -18.56
N ALA A 305 -1.81 10.05 -18.85
CA ALA A 305 -1.98 11.27 -19.63
C ALA A 305 -1.28 12.47 -18.95
N ALA A 306 -1.50 12.64 -17.63
CA ALA A 306 -0.85 13.69 -16.87
C ALA A 306 0.68 13.53 -16.80
N LEU A 307 1.22 12.30 -16.72
CA LEU A 307 2.67 12.05 -16.82
C LEU A 307 3.23 12.48 -18.18
N HIS A 308 2.51 12.21 -19.26
CA HIS A 308 2.93 12.61 -20.60
C HIS A 308 2.90 14.14 -20.76
N ASP A 309 1.88 14.81 -20.22
CA ASP A 309 1.77 16.27 -20.25
C ASP A 309 2.86 16.99 -19.45
N ILE A 310 3.52 16.29 -18.53
CA ILE A 310 4.64 16.83 -17.75
C ILE A 310 5.94 16.87 -18.57
N GLU A 311 6.05 16.15 -19.69
CA GLU A 311 7.29 16.05 -20.49
C GLU A 311 7.79 17.38 -21.10
N ASN A 312 7.07 18.49 -20.91
CA ASN A 312 7.52 19.84 -21.26
C ASN A 312 7.27 20.89 -20.16
N LYS A 313 6.92 20.45 -18.95
CA LYS A 313 6.70 21.33 -17.80
C LYS A 313 7.95 21.41 -16.94
N GLN A 314 8.04 22.48 -16.17
CA GLN A 314 9.04 22.61 -15.12
C GLN A 314 8.74 21.57 -14.02
N VAL A 315 9.71 20.70 -13.76
CA VAL A 315 9.61 19.66 -12.71
C VAL A 315 10.71 19.83 -11.68
N LYS A 316 10.47 19.30 -10.48
CA LYS A 316 11.50 19.11 -9.45
C LYS A 316 12.04 17.70 -9.54
N ASP A 317 13.34 17.55 -9.82
CA ASP A 317 14.07 16.29 -9.62
C ASP A 317 15.11 16.46 -8.50
N SER A 318 15.49 15.37 -7.86
CA SER A 318 16.38 15.37 -6.69
C SER A 318 17.34 14.21 -6.80
N GLY A 319 18.60 14.42 -6.44
CA GLY A 319 19.57 13.34 -6.52
C GLY A 319 20.97 13.68 -6.01
N LYS A 320 21.85 12.68 -6.08
CA LYS A 320 23.27 12.82 -5.76
C LYS A 320 24.07 13.13 -7.02
N ILE A 321 25.04 14.04 -6.93
CA ILE A 321 25.95 14.30 -8.05
C ILE A 321 26.88 13.08 -8.24
N VAL A 322 26.89 12.51 -9.44
CA VAL A 322 27.71 11.34 -9.79
C VAL A 322 28.79 11.63 -10.83
N GLY A 323 28.76 12.81 -11.44
CA GLY A 323 29.78 13.27 -12.36
C GLY A 323 29.33 14.49 -13.15
N GLY A 324 30.08 14.84 -14.20
CA GLY A 324 29.72 15.93 -15.10
C GLY A 324 30.85 16.26 -16.07
N SER A 325 30.68 17.32 -16.84
CA SER A 325 31.68 17.81 -17.77
C SER A 325 31.62 19.33 -17.85
N GLU A 326 32.75 19.98 -17.55
CA GLU A 326 32.92 21.42 -17.67
C GLU A 326 32.73 21.89 -19.12
N LYS A 327 33.30 21.16 -20.09
CA LYS A 327 33.24 21.53 -21.52
C LYS A 327 31.80 21.66 -22.02
N SER A 328 30.90 20.76 -21.60
CA SER A 328 29.49 20.80 -21.95
C SER A 328 28.61 21.49 -20.91
N ARG A 329 29.18 21.99 -19.81
CA ARG A 329 28.47 22.57 -18.65
C ARG A 329 27.34 21.67 -18.15
N THR A 330 27.65 20.38 -18.04
CA THR A 330 26.68 19.38 -17.58
C THR A 330 27.07 18.80 -16.23
N VAL A 331 26.05 18.53 -15.42
CA VAL A 331 26.17 17.73 -14.21
C VAL A 331 25.32 16.49 -14.40
N ARG A 332 25.88 15.32 -14.11
CA ARG A 332 25.12 14.08 -14.06
C ARG A 332 24.73 13.84 -12.62
N ILE A 333 23.44 13.75 -12.38
CA ILE A 333 22.89 13.32 -11.10
C ILE A 333 22.34 11.91 -11.21
N MET A 334 22.38 11.20 -10.10
CA MET A 334 21.57 10.01 -9.93
C MET A 334 20.30 10.42 -9.17
N SER A 335 19.18 10.41 -9.90
CA SER A 335 17.87 10.82 -9.39
C SER A 335 17.36 9.84 -8.33
N VAL A 336 16.50 10.36 -7.46
CA VAL A 336 15.70 9.56 -6.52
C VAL A 336 14.81 8.51 -7.19
N ARG A 337 14.52 8.69 -8.47
CA ARG A 337 13.83 7.70 -9.31
C ARG A 337 14.70 6.50 -9.69
N GLY A 338 15.98 6.49 -9.32
CA GLY A 338 16.94 5.44 -9.70
C GLY A 338 17.46 5.54 -11.14
N LYS A 339 17.19 6.66 -11.83
CA LYS A 339 17.71 6.96 -13.17
C LYS A 339 18.83 7.99 -13.11
N GLN A 340 19.75 7.91 -14.08
CA GLN A 340 20.69 9.00 -14.32
C GLN A 340 20.01 10.12 -15.11
N VAL A 341 20.28 11.36 -14.71
CA VAL A 341 19.81 12.56 -15.38
C VAL A 341 21.01 13.43 -15.72
N THR A 342 21.13 13.81 -16.98
CA THR A 342 22.13 14.80 -17.43
C THR A 342 21.49 16.18 -17.40
N CYS A 343 21.96 17.00 -16.47
CA CYS A 343 21.48 18.34 -16.21
C CYS A 343 22.38 19.35 -16.91
N HIS A 344 21.78 20.16 -17.79
CA HIS A 344 22.44 21.23 -18.53
C HIS A 344 22.26 22.55 -17.81
N PHE A 345 23.37 23.26 -17.56
CA PHE A 345 23.37 24.53 -16.84
C PHE A 345 23.85 25.65 -17.76
N GLU A 346 23.23 26.83 -17.61
CA GLU A 346 23.80 28.08 -18.12
C GLU A 346 25.17 28.36 -17.49
N PRO A 347 26.08 29.09 -18.17
CA PRO A 347 27.47 29.24 -17.73
C PRO A 347 27.57 29.79 -16.31
N ASP A 348 26.79 30.83 -16.00
CA ASP A 348 26.82 31.49 -14.69
C ASP A 348 26.34 30.54 -13.59
N THR A 349 25.26 29.80 -13.84
CA THR A 349 24.71 28.81 -12.91
C THR A 349 25.65 27.62 -12.72
N PHE A 350 26.33 27.16 -13.77
CA PHE A 350 27.29 26.06 -13.70
C PHE A 350 28.47 26.39 -12.77
N SER A 351 28.95 27.64 -12.80
CA SER A 351 30.05 28.09 -11.93
C SER A 351 29.73 27.99 -10.44
N LEU A 352 28.45 28.08 -10.07
CA LEU A 352 27.97 27.92 -8.69
C LEU A 352 27.93 26.44 -8.26
N VAL A 353 27.65 25.53 -9.20
CA VAL A 353 27.59 24.09 -8.93
C VAL A 353 28.98 23.46 -8.92
N ALA A 354 29.87 23.94 -9.80
CA ALA A 354 31.25 23.49 -9.93
C ALA A 354 32.23 24.68 -9.85
N PRO A 355 32.45 25.26 -8.65
CA PRO A 355 33.48 26.28 -8.46
C PRO A 355 34.83 25.78 -8.97
N ASP A 356 35.53 26.60 -9.75
CA ASP A 356 36.81 26.25 -10.40
C ASP A 356 36.75 24.98 -11.30
N GLY A 357 35.57 24.65 -11.83
CA GLY A 357 35.35 23.47 -12.67
C GLY A 357 35.35 22.14 -11.90
N LYS A 358 35.41 22.17 -10.57
CA LYS A 358 35.44 20.96 -9.73
C LYS A 358 34.06 20.63 -9.17
N LEU A 359 33.53 19.48 -9.57
CA LEU A 359 32.28 18.95 -9.03
C LEU A 359 32.53 18.22 -7.72
N ASP A 360 31.74 18.57 -6.70
CA ASP A 360 31.69 17.83 -5.45
C ASP A 360 30.68 16.68 -5.56
N LEU A 361 31.21 15.46 -5.74
CA LEU A 361 30.42 14.23 -5.89
C LEU A 361 29.77 13.76 -4.59
N SER A 362 30.06 14.42 -3.45
CA SER A 362 29.42 14.10 -2.17
C SER A 362 28.08 14.81 -1.96
N ARG A 363 27.77 15.83 -2.78
CA ARG A 363 26.61 16.71 -2.59
C ARG A 363 25.34 16.15 -3.20
N TYR A 364 24.22 16.50 -2.56
CA TYR A 364 22.87 16.29 -3.04
C TYR A 364 22.26 17.61 -3.50
N ILE A 365 21.46 17.55 -4.56
CA ILE A 365 20.96 18.71 -5.28
C ILE A 365 19.50 18.48 -5.70
N HIS A 366 18.65 19.47 -5.42
CA HIS A 366 17.34 19.60 -6.05
C HIS A 366 17.51 20.45 -7.30
N ILE A 367 16.92 20.01 -8.40
CA ILE A 367 17.03 20.65 -9.70
C ILE A 367 15.62 20.90 -10.21
N TYR A 368 15.39 22.14 -10.64
CA TYR A 368 14.13 22.61 -11.21
C TYR A 368 14.37 22.97 -12.67
N GLY A 369 13.57 22.40 -13.56
CA GLY A 369 13.74 22.62 -14.99
C GLY A 369 12.89 21.71 -15.86
N ILE A 370 13.12 21.75 -17.16
CA ILE A 370 12.38 20.96 -18.14
C ILE A 370 13.06 19.59 -18.28
N LEU A 371 12.34 18.52 -17.95
CA LEU A 371 12.85 17.15 -18.00
C LEU A 371 12.35 16.42 -19.26
N GLU A 372 13.29 15.97 -20.08
CA GLU A 372 13.07 15.08 -21.22
C GLU A 372 13.41 13.64 -20.81
N GLN A 373 12.39 12.79 -20.68
CA GLN A 373 12.60 11.38 -20.36
C GLN A 373 13.19 10.62 -21.54
N ARG A 374 14.19 9.76 -21.29
CA ARG A 374 14.87 8.99 -22.34
C ARG A 374 15.05 7.53 -21.93
N PRO A 375 15.31 6.62 -22.88
CA PRO A 375 15.43 5.19 -22.57
C PRO A 375 16.59 4.82 -21.62
N ARG A 376 17.67 5.61 -21.61
CA ARG A 376 18.88 5.30 -20.82
C ARG A 376 19.21 6.35 -19.76
N VAL A 377 19.33 7.60 -20.19
CA VAL A 377 19.74 8.72 -19.34
C VAL A 377 18.83 9.88 -19.70
N ASP A 378 18.02 10.32 -18.74
CA ASP A 378 17.12 11.44 -18.93
C ASP A 378 17.95 12.73 -19.09
N ARG A 379 17.36 13.75 -19.70
CA ARG A 379 17.99 15.06 -19.89
C ARG A 379 17.17 16.12 -19.20
N MET A 380 17.82 17.07 -18.53
CA MET A 380 17.14 18.19 -17.91
C MET A 380 17.84 19.50 -18.29
N GLU A 381 17.08 20.49 -18.76
CA GLU A 381 17.52 21.88 -18.87
C GLU A 381 17.24 22.59 -17.55
N VAL A 382 18.29 23.04 -16.86
CA VAL A 382 18.17 23.55 -15.49
C VAL A 382 17.91 25.05 -15.46
N GLU A 383 16.84 25.43 -14.77
CA GLU A 383 16.51 26.82 -14.51
C GLU A 383 16.97 27.27 -13.13
N HIS A 384 16.77 26.41 -12.13
CA HIS A 384 17.16 26.68 -10.75
C HIS A 384 17.62 25.40 -10.04
N PHE A 385 18.46 25.56 -9.02
CA PHE A 385 18.92 24.45 -8.20
C PHE A 385 19.19 24.90 -6.76
N GLU A 386 19.11 23.95 -5.84
CA GLU A 386 19.46 24.13 -4.44
C GLU A 386 20.18 22.87 -3.92
N PHE A 387 21.24 23.07 -3.14
CA PHE A 387 21.90 21.96 -2.45
C PHE A 387 21.20 21.68 -1.14
N TYR A 388 21.09 20.40 -0.78
CA TYR A 388 20.49 20.00 0.49
C TYR A 388 21.32 18.91 1.17
N ASP A 389 21.13 18.80 2.48
CA ASP A 389 21.58 17.64 3.24
C ASP A 389 20.44 16.62 3.27
N PRO A 390 20.64 15.40 2.74
CA PRO A 390 19.61 14.37 2.72
C PRO A 390 19.07 14.04 4.12
N ARG A 391 19.86 14.24 5.17
CA ARG A 391 19.46 14.04 6.57
C ARG A 391 18.43 15.07 7.04
N ASN A 392 18.45 16.24 6.42
CA ASN A 392 17.57 17.36 6.74
C ASN A 392 16.36 17.44 5.81
N ILE A 393 16.07 16.43 4.99
CA ILE A 393 14.83 16.41 4.21
C ILE A 393 13.65 16.36 5.19
N VAL A 394 13.13 17.56 5.49
CA VAL A 394 11.70 17.79 5.67
C VAL A 394 11.16 17.85 4.24
N ALA A 395 10.23 16.95 3.92
CA ALA A 395 9.71 16.82 2.56
C ALA A 395 9.05 18.10 2.04
#